data_AF-A0A2U3P828-F1
#
_entry.id   AF-A0A2U3P828-F1
#
_cell.length_a   1.000
_cell.length_b   1.000
_cell.length_c   1.000
_cell.angle_alpha   90.00
_cell.angle_beta   90.00
_cell.angle_gamma   90.00
#
_symmetry.space_group_name_H-M   'P 1'
#
loop_
_entity.id
_entity.type
_entity.pdbx_description
1 polymer ?
#
loop_
_entity_poly.entity_id
_entity_poly.type
_entity_poly.pdbx_seq_one_letter_code
_entity_poly.pdbx_strand_id
1 'polypeptide(L)'
;VKRLLVAGIGTLSLATVLVACSDNGHSAAPGSSSAAPGSSGASIASGTQAQVKVGGSDLAGLNPASVTCVRQGGKIDIGSGSTGGPQQALAVVMTDEANPKVDSLALVVDGNALSVSNMGAKVGSANVAVDGKTYTITGQAAGADLKNPMAGMVTKDFSIKVTCG
;
A
#
# COMPACT_ATOMS: atom_id res chain seq x y z
N VAL A 1 -24.03 23.22 51.45
CA VAL A 1 -23.81 24.55 50.81
C VAL A 1 -24.09 24.44 49.31
N LYS A 2 -24.96 25.31 48.78
CA LYS A 2 -25.40 25.45 47.37
C LYS A 2 -24.19 25.86 46.48
N ARG A 3 -24.14 25.60 45.15
CA ARG A 3 -24.91 26.22 44.03
C ARG A 3 -24.70 25.30 42.79
N LEU A 4 -25.69 24.65 42.17
CA LEU A 4 -26.74 25.12 41.23
C LEU A 4 -26.26 26.11 40.15
N LEU A 5 -26.15 25.62 38.91
CA LEU A 5 -26.42 26.34 37.66
C LEU A 5 -27.27 25.42 36.77
N VAL A 6 -28.38 25.98 36.28
CA VAL A 6 -29.48 25.35 35.55
C VAL A 6 -29.70 26.15 34.26
N ALA A 7 -30.25 25.45 33.25
CA ALA A 7 -30.93 25.91 32.03
C ALA A 7 -30.07 26.15 30.77
N GLY A 8 -30.45 25.66 29.58
CA GLY A 8 -31.66 24.92 29.24
C GLY A 8 -31.82 24.64 27.72
N ILE A 9 -32.62 23.60 27.45
CA ILE A 9 -33.63 23.40 26.38
C ILE A 9 -33.20 23.45 24.91
N GLY A 10 -33.47 22.35 24.19
CA GLY A 10 -33.64 22.35 22.74
C GLY A 10 -33.78 20.94 22.14
N THR A 11 -34.98 20.36 22.17
CA THR A 11 -35.35 19.14 21.45
C THR A 11 -35.45 19.41 19.94
N LEU A 12 -34.92 18.54 19.07
CA LEU A 12 -35.57 18.18 17.81
C LEU A 12 -34.91 16.93 17.19
N SER A 13 -35.68 15.86 17.11
CA SER A 13 -35.37 14.63 16.39
C SER A 13 -35.61 14.84 14.89
N LEU A 14 -34.67 14.45 14.02
CA LEU A 14 -34.97 14.02 12.65
C LEU A 14 -34.04 12.86 12.28
N ALA A 15 -34.63 11.67 12.20
CA ALA A 15 -34.06 10.54 11.50
C ALA A 15 -34.14 10.80 9.98
N THR A 16 -33.03 10.65 9.28
CA THR A 16 -33.02 10.56 7.82
C THR A 16 -32.50 9.20 7.36
N VAL A 17 -33.14 8.77 6.29
CA VAL A 17 -33.34 7.41 5.80
C VAL A 17 -32.31 7.09 4.70
N LEU A 18 -31.95 5.81 4.64
CA LEU A 18 -31.26 5.02 3.60
C LEU A 18 -30.99 5.67 2.22
N VAL A 19 -29.73 5.56 1.74
CA VAL A 19 -29.34 5.39 0.31
C VAL A 19 -28.05 4.57 0.28
N ALA A 20 -28.14 3.24 0.13
CA ALA A 20 -28.01 2.47 -1.12
C ALA A 20 -26.57 1.97 -1.39
N CYS A 21 -26.27 0.76 -0.91
CA CYS A 21 -25.35 -0.14 -1.60
C CYS A 21 -25.94 -0.46 -2.98
N SER A 22 -25.13 -0.52 -4.02
CA SER A 22 -25.52 -1.16 -5.29
C SER A 22 -24.41 -2.08 -5.74
N ASP A 23 -24.68 -3.37 -5.57
CA ASP A 23 -24.05 -4.46 -6.30
C ASP A 23 -24.48 -4.42 -7.78
N ASN A 24 -23.49 -4.76 -8.59
CA ASN A 24 -23.40 -4.97 -10.03
C ASN A 24 -24.69 -5.27 -10.85
N GLY A 25 -24.98 -4.44 -11.88
CA GLY A 25 -25.90 -4.74 -12.98
C GLY A 25 -25.63 -3.89 -14.23
N HIS A 26 -25.32 -4.52 -15.37
CA HIS A 26 -24.98 -3.89 -16.66
C HIS A 26 -26.21 -3.65 -17.55
N SER A 27 -26.31 -2.48 -18.21
CA SER A 27 -26.59 -2.32 -19.66
C SER A 27 -26.68 -0.83 -20.07
N ALA A 28 -26.16 -0.52 -21.26
CA ALA A 28 -25.64 0.78 -21.70
C ALA A 28 -26.63 1.68 -22.48
N ALA A 29 -26.34 2.99 -22.50
CA ALA A 29 -26.50 3.90 -23.66
C ALA A 29 -25.81 5.27 -23.39
N PRO A 30 -25.40 6.02 -24.44
CA PRO A 30 -24.17 6.83 -24.44
C PRO A 30 -24.39 8.27 -23.97
N GLY A 31 -23.44 8.77 -23.18
CA GLY A 31 -23.35 10.18 -22.82
C GLY A 31 -21.92 10.66 -23.05
N SER A 32 -21.68 11.25 -24.22
CA SER A 32 -20.49 12.07 -24.43
C SER A 32 -20.53 13.24 -23.45
N SER A 33 -19.68 13.20 -22.44
CA SER A 33 -19.37 14.36 -21.62
C SER A 33 -17.86 14.51 -21.54
N SER A 34 -17.42 15.62 -22.13
CA SER A 34 -16.07 16.17 -22.10
C SER A 34 -15.39 15.93 -20.75
N ALA A 35 -14.16 15.41 -20.80
CA ALA A 35 -13.31 15.25 -19.64
C ALA A 35 -13.15 16.58 -18.90
N ALA A 36 -13.70 16.66 -17.69
CA ALA A 36 -13.25 17.63 -16.71
C ALA A 36 -11.86 17.16 -16.20
N PRO A 37 -10.91 18.07 -15.93
CA PRO A 37 -9.70 17.69 -15.22
C PRO A 37 -10.10 17.24 -13.81
N GLY A 38 -10.09 15.93 -13.58
CA GLY A 38 -10.53 15.32 -12.34
C GLY A 38 -9.51 15.56 -11.24
N SER A 39 -10.02 16.08 -10.13
CA SER A 39 -9.43 16.07 -8.78
C SER A 39 -8.51 14.86 -8.55
N SER A 40 -7.26 15.11 -8.15
CA SER A 40 -6.33 14.07 -7.68
C SER A 40 -6.82 13.50 -6.34
N GLY A 41 -7.90 12.72 -6.37
CA GLY A 41 -8.34 11.88 -5.28
C GLY A 41 -7.42 10.68 -5.12
N ALA A 42 -7.15 10.27 -3.88
CA ALA A 42 -6.44 9.03 -3.62
C ALA A 42 -7.20 7.86 -4.28
N SER A 43 -6.48 7.03 -5.04
CA SER A 43 -7.05 5.84 -5.67
C SER A 43 -6.43 4.60 -5.02
N ILE A 44 -7.28 3.60 -4.76
CA ILE A 44 -6.90 2.35 -4.09
C ILE A 44 -7.26 1.20 -5.01
N ALA A 45 -6.26 0.44 -5.44
CA ALA A 45 -6.41 -0.81 -6.17
C ALA A 45 -6.26 -1.99 -5.19
N SER A 46 -7.20 -2.93 -5.20
CA SER A 46 -7.17 -4.18 -4.41
C SER A 46 -7.29 -5.40 -5.33
N GLY A 47 -6.90 -6.59 -4.85
CA GLY A 47 -6.93 -7.81 -5.66
C GLY A 47 -5.84 -7.88 -6.73
N THR A 48 -4.70 -7.25 -6.47
CA THR A 48 -3.57 -7.21 -7.40
C THR A 48 -2.97 -8.60 -7.58
N GLN A 49 -2.57 -8.96 -8.82
CA GLN A 49 -1.70 -10.12 -9.04
C GLN A 49 -0.30 -9.77 -8.53
N ALA A 50 -0.08 -9.98 -7.24
CA ALA A 50 1.21 -9.77 -6.59
C ALA A 50 1.99 -11.09 -6.52
N GLN A 51 3.26 -11.04 -6.90
CA GLN A 51 4.23 -12.08 -6.64
C GLN A 51 5.45 -11.43 -6.00
N VAL A 52 5.85 -11.92 -4.83
CA VAL A 52 6.98 -11.38 -4.08
C VAL A 52 7.93 -12.51 -3.78
N LYS A 53 9.16 -12.38 -4.24
CA LYS A 53 10.23 -13.35 -4.06
C LYS A 53 11.42 -12.73 -3.35
N VAL A 54 12.03 -13.48 -2.44
CA VAL A 54 13.21 -13.10 -1.68
C VAL A 54 14.18 -14.27 -1.66
N GLY A 55 15.43 -14.04 -2.10
CA GLY A 55 16.41 -15.11 -2.25
C GLY A 55 15.97 -16.23 -3.22
N GLY A 56 15.07 -15.92 -4.16
CA GLY A 56 14.49 -16.87 -5.13
C GLY A 56 13.20 -17.57 -4.69
N SER A 57 12.84 -17.52 -3.40
CA SER A 57 11.65 -18.16 -2.84
C SER A 57 10.50 -17.17 -2.67
N ASP A 58 9.25 -17.63 -2.79
CA ASP A 58 8.08 -16.78 -2.51
C ASP A 58 8.07 -16.34 -1.05
N LEU A 59 7.64 -15.10 -0.80
CA LEU A 59 7.60 -14.51 0.53
C LEU A 59 6.61 -15.26 1.42
N ALA A 60 7.15 -15.96 2.42
CA ALA A 60 6.34 -16.70 3.38
C ALA A 60 5.38 -15.77 4.14
N GLY A 61 4.13 -16.21 4.30
CA GLY A 61 3.10 -15.45 5.04
C GLY A 61 2.45 -14.30 4.26
N LEU A 62 2.90 -14.01 3.04
CA LEU A 62 2.23 -13.04 2.17
C LEU A 62 0.97 -13.67 1.54
N ASN A 63 -0.17 -13.00 1.72
CA ASN A 63 -1.33 -13.24 0.88
C ASN A 63 -1.27 -12.29 -0.34
N PRO A 64 -1.04 -12.76 -1.57
CA PRO A 64 -0.93 -11.87 -2.73
C PRO A 64 -2.23 -11.10 -2.99
N ALA A 65 -3.39 -11.64 -2.62
CA ALA A 65 -4.67 -10.95 -2.79
C ALA A 65 -4.87 -9.79 -1.80
N SER A 66 -4.11 -9.73 -0.69
CA SER A 66 -4.15 -8.62 0.26
C SER A 66 -3.17 -7.48 -0.09
N VAL A 67 -2.44 -7.61 -1.20
CA VAL A 67 -1.59 -6.54 -1.70
C VAL A 67 -2.46 -5.47 -2.36
N THR A 68 -2.32 -4.25 -1.86
CA THR A 68 -2.98 -3.06 -2.38
C THR A 68 -1.96 -2.10 -2.97
N CYS A 69 -2.41 -1.31 -3.94
CA CYS A 69 -1.69 -0.14 -4.41
C CYS A 69 -2.51 1.11 -4.11
N VAL A 70 -1.92 2.09 -3.44
CA VAL A 70 -2.52 3.39 -3.19
C VAL A 70 -1.73 4.44 -3.93
N ARG A 71 -2.40 5.29 -4.72
CA ARG A 71 -1.76 6.45 -5.33
C ARG A 71 -2.16 7.71 -4.59
N GLN A 72 -1.18 8.43 -4.05
CA GLN A 72 -1.40 9.67 -3.33
C GLN A 72 -0.14 10.55 -3.36
N GLY A 73 -0.31 11.86 -3.55
CA GLY A 73 0.80 12.81 -3.41
C GLY A 73 1.98 12.59 -4.38
N GLY A 74 1.72 12.07 -5.59
CA GLY A 74 2.77 11.73 -6.56
C GLY A 74 3.61 10.51 -6.14
N LYS A 75 3.04 9.63 -5.31
CA LYS A 75 3.61 8.37 -4.88
C LYS A 75 2.64 7.22 -5.14
N ILE A 76 3.21 6.04 -5.31
CA ILE A 76 2.52 4.76 -5.33
C ILE A 76 3.01 3.98 -4.11
N ASP A 77 2.11 3.74 -3.18
CA ASP A 77 2.33 2.89 -2.02
C ASP A 77 1.81 1.49 -2.33
N ILE A 78 2.70 0.49 -2.31
CA ILE A 78 2.34 -0.92 -2.49
C ILE A 78 2.52 -1.61 -1.14
N GLY A 79 1.46 -2.16 -0.57
CA GLY A 79 1.53 -2.77 0.74
C GLY A 79 0.73 -4.06 0.82
N SER A 80 1.25 -5.03 1.55
CA SER A 80 0.42 -6.14 2.01
C SER A 80 -0.36 -5.68 3.24
N GLY A 81 -1.67 -5.55 3.13
CA GLY A 81 -2.50 -5.29 4.31
C GLY A 81 -2.40 -6.45 5.31
N SER A 82 -2.21 -6.12 6.59
CA SER A 82 -2.58 -7.02 7.70
C SER A 82 -3.66 -6.30 8.50
N THR A 83 -4.91 -6.68 8.28
CA THR A 83 -6.01 -6.22 9.14
C THR A 83 -6.31 -7.20 10.27
N GLY A 84 -5.51 -8.27 10.47
CA GLY A 84 -5.83 -9.28 11.49
C GLY A 84 -4.73 -10.26 11.91
N GLY A 85 -3.45 -10.06 11.59
CA GLY A 85 -2.36 -10.97 11.96
C GLY A 85 -1.00 -10.30 12.14
N PRO A 86 0.05 -11.02 12.61
CA PRO A 86 1.34 -10.42 12.90
C PRO A 86 2.03 -9.94 11.61
N GLN A 87 2.25 -8.62 11.56
CA GLN A 87 3.05 -7.81 10.62
C GLN A 87 2.65 -7.76 9.14
N GLN A 88 2.63 -6.53 8.63
CA GLN A 88 2.70 -6.25 7.18
C GLN A 88 4.04 -6.81 6.67
N ALA A 89 3.99 -7.81 5.80
CA ALA A 89 5.19 -8.48 5.28
C ALA A 89 5.92 -7.61 4.23
N LEU A 90 5.18 -6.74 3.52
CA LEU A 90 5.68 -5.89 2.45
C LEU A 90 5.12 -4.46 2.55
N ALA A 91 5.99 -3.47 2.39
CA ALA A 91 5.64 -2.09 2.05
C ALA A 91 6.66 -1.51 1.05
N VAL A 92 6.19 -0.84 0.01
CA VAL A 92 7.00 -0.15 -0.99
C VAL A 92 6.43 1.23 -1.20
N VAL A 93 7.29 2.23 -1.25
CA VAL A 93 6.97 3.59 -1.66
C VAL A 93 7.79 3.91 -2.90
N MET A 94 7.13 4.26 -3.99
CA MET A 94 7.80 4.69 -5.22
C MET A 94 7.15 5.93 -5.82
N THR A 95 7.87 6.64 -6.69
CA THR A 95 7.33 7.79 -7.40
C THR A 95 6.23 7.39 -8.38
N ASP A 96 5.17 8.20 -8.47
CA ASP A 96 4.09 8.04 -9.45
C ASP A 96 4.38 8.89 -10.69
N GLU A 97 5.31 8.41 -11.52
CA GLU A 97 5.73 9.07 -12.76
C GLU A 97 6.09 8.05 -13.84
N ALA A 98 6.41 8.51 -15.05
CA ALA A 98 6.68 7.63 -16.19
C ALA A 98 7.85 6.66 -15.96
N ASN A 99 8.87 7.08 -15.20
CA ASN A 99 10.06 6.30 -14.88
C ASN A 99 10.19 6.13 -13.35
N PRO A 100 9.29 5.37 -12.71
CA PRO A 100 9.18 5.32 -11.26
C PRO A 100 10.50 4.92 -10.60
N LYS A 101 10.72 5.44 -9.40
CA LYS A 101 11.88 5.13 -8.55
C LYS A 101 11.40 4.71 -7.18
N VAL A 102 12.01 3.66 -6.64
CA VAL A 102 11.76 3.24 -5.26
C VAL A 102 12.44 4.23 -4.32
N ASP A 103 11.63 4.91 -3.52
CA ASP A 103 12.10 5.76 -2.44
C ASP A 103 12.46 4.91 -1.22
N SER A 104 11.57 3.97 -0.88
CA SER A 104 11.78 3.01 0.20
C SER A 104 11.05 1.69 -0.02
N LEU A 105 11.60 0.65 0.58
CA LEU A 105 10.98 -0.68 0.68
C LEU A 105 11.25 -1.23 2.07
N ALA A 106 10.25 -1.87 2.68
CA ALA A 106 10.38 -2.63 3.90
C ALA A 106 9.82 -4.04 3.68
N LEU A 107 10.56 -5.02 4.19
CA LEU A 107 10.28 -6.43 4.01
C LEU A 107 10.63 -7.18 5.29
N VAL A 108 9.71 -8.02 5.76
CA VAL A 108 9.97 -8.95 6.87
C VAL A 108 9.92 -10.36 6.32
N VAL A 109 11.00 -11.12 6.47
CA VAL A 109 11.15 -12.46 5.90
C VAL A 109 12.06 -13.30 6.78
N ASP A 110 11.65 -14.51 7.13
CA ASP A 110 12.44 -15.49 7.90
C ASP A 110 13.03 -15.00 9.24
N GLY A 111 12.47 -13.92 9.81
CA GLY A 111 13.00 -13.27 11.01
C GLY A 111 14.04 -12.18 10.72
N ASN A 112 14.19 -11.75 9.49
CA ASN A 112 15.00 -10.61 9.08
C ASN A 112 14.08 -9.41 8.79
N ALA A 113 14.50 -8.23 9.24
CA ALA A 113 13.92 -6.95 8.83
C ALA A 113 14.84 -6.33 7.78
N LEU A 114 14.40 -6.29 6.54
CA LEU A 114 15.18 -5.84 5.40
C LEU A 114 14.55 -4.57 4.81
N SER A 115 15.39 -3.69 4.28
CA SER A 115 14.93 -2.48 3.63
C SER A 115 15.74 -2.09 2.40
N VAL A 116 15.11 -1.29 1.56
CA VAL A 116 15.78 -0.38 0.62
C VAL A 116 15.44 1.03 1.06
N SER A 117 16.43 1.92 1.12
CA SER A 117 16.19 3.34 1.32
C SER A 117 17.06 4.14 0.38
N ASN A 118 16.43 4.99 -0.43
CA ASN A 118 17.11 5.99 -1.25
C ASN A 118 17.02 7.41 -0.66
N MET A 119 16.21 7.57 0.40
CA MET A 119 16.09 8.81 1.16
C MET A 119 17.00 8.75 2.40
N GLY A 120 17.91 9.70 2.53
CA GLY A 120 18.88 9.72 3.64
C GLY A 120 20.02 8.72 3.47
N ALA A 121 20.32 7.94 4.53
CA ALA A 121 21.34 6.90 4.46
C ALA A 121 20.94 5.82 3.47
N LYS A 122 21.74 5.63 2.42
CA LYS A 122 21.44 4.65 1.37
C LYS A 122 21.65 3.24 1.90
N VAL A 123 20.60 2.42 1.77
CA VAL A 123 20.61 1.00 2.13
C VAL A 123 20.00 0.22 0.98
N GLY A 124 20.67 -0.85 0.57
CA GLY A 124 20.21 -1.70 -0.54
C GLY A 124 20.16 -0.98 -1.89
N SER A 125 19.46 -1.59 -2.83
CA SER A 125 19.22 -1.05 -4.16
C SER A 125 17.90 -1.60 -4.73
N ALA A 126 17.26 -0.82 -5.60
CA ALA A 126 16.06 -1.24 -6.28
C ALA A 126 15.95 -0.58 -7.66
N ASN A 127 15.43 -1.33 -8.62
CA ASN A 127 15.09 -0.85 -9.96
C ASN A 127 13.65 -1.24 -10.29
N VAL A 128 12.97 -0.40 -11.07
CA VAL A 128 11.56 -0.61 -11.46
C VAL A 128 11.47 -0.71 -12.98
N ALA A 129 10.87 -1.78 -13.47
CA ALA A 129 10.41 -1.92 -14.84
C ALA A 129 8.88 -1.83 -14.87
N VAL A 130 8.34 -1.13 -15.88
CA VAL A 130 6.90 -0.88 -16.04
C VAL A 130 6.41 -1.53 -17.33
N ASP A 131 5.34 -2.30 -17.23
CA ASP A 131 4.60 -2.90 -18.35
C ASP A 131 3.10 -2.63 -18.17
N GLY A 132 2.62 -1.54 -18.78
CA GLY A 132 1.26 -1.04 -18.59
C GLY A 132 0.99 -0.67 -17.12
N LYS A 133 0.11 -1.43 -16.47
CA LYS A 133 -0.21 -1.28 -15.03
C LYS A 133 0.63 -2.18 -14.11
N THR A 134 1.52 -2.96 -14.69
CA THR A 134 2.36 -3.94 -13.98
C THR A 134 3.72 -3.33 -13.68
N TYR A 135 4.12 -3.40 -12.42
CA TYR A 135 5.43 -2.98 -11.93
C TYR A 135 6.23 -4.22 -11.55
N THR A 136 7.45 -4.32 -12.07
CA THR A 136 8.43 -5.31 -11.67
C THR A 136 9.57 -4.58 -10.96
N ILE A 137 9.67 -4.78 -9.65
CA ILE A 137 10.66 -4.15 -8.78
C ILE A 137 11.67 -5.21 -8.39
N THR A 138 12.93 -4.98 -8.71
CA THR A 138 14.02 -5.93 -8.41
C THR A 138 15.15 -5.22 -7.71
N GLY A 139 15.94 -5.95 -6.95
CA GLY A 139 17.14 -5.41 -6.34
C GLY A 139 17.57 -6.19 -5.13
N GLN A 140 18.20 -5.49 -4.20
CA GLN A 140 18.81 -6.08 -3.02
C GLN A 140 18.42 -5.26 -1.79
N ALA A 141 17.74 -5.90 -0.85
CA ALA A 141 17.37 -5.30 0.43
C ALA A 141 18.37 -5.70 1.51
N ALA A 142 18.64 -4.81 2.44
CA ALA A 142 19.57 -5.06 3.53
C ALA A 142 19.02 -4.58 4.87
N GLY A 143 19.48 -5.19 5.96
CA GLY A 143 19.01 -4.85 7.30
C GLY A 143 19.52 -5.84 8.34
N ALA A 144 18.68 -6.15 9.33
CA ALA A 144 19.08 -6.91 10.50
C ALA A 144 18.45 -8.31 10.55
N ASP A 145 19.18 -9.25 11.14
CA ASP A 145 18.63 -10.51 11.63
C ASP A 145 18.01 -10.26 13.01
N LEU A 146 16.68 -10.40 13.13
CA LEU A 146 15.97 -10.19 14.40
C LEU A 146 16.17 -11.35 15.38
N LYS A 147 16.56 -12.53 14.89
CA LYS A 147 16.91 -13.69 15.73
C LYS A 147 18.35 -13.59 16.24
N ASN A 148 19.22 -12.90 15.51
CA ASN A 148 20.58 -12.62 15.94
C ASN A 148 21.03 -11.17 15.61
N PRO A 149 20.63 -10.17 16.43
CA PRO A 149 20.93 -8.76 16.18
C PRO A 149 22.43 -8.40 16.18
N MET A 150 23.30 -9.28 16.68
CA MET A 150 24.76 -9.10 16.68
C MET A 150 25.44 -9.68 15.42
N ALA A 151 24.70 -10.33 14.51
CA ALA A 151 25.24 -10.89 13.27
C ALA A 151 25.72 -9.83 12.26
N GLY A 152 25.38 -8.55 12.49
CA GLY A 152 25.64 -7.46 11.57
C GLY A 152 24.60 -7.37 10.45
N MET A 153 24.97 -6.69 9.37
CA MET A 153 24.08 -6.45 8.24
C MET A 153 23.86 -7.73 7.43
N VAL A 154 22.58 -8.06 7.21
CA VAL A 154 22.15 -9.13 6.31
C VAL A 154 21.61 -8.52 5.03
N THR A 155 21.80 -9.23 3.92
CA THR A 155 21.43 -8.76 2.59
C THR A 155 20.75 -9.89 1.81
N LYS A 156 19.67 -9.57 1.09
CA LYS A 156 18.93 -10.51 0.25
C LYS A 156 18.47 -9.86 -1.04
N ASP A 157 18.56 -10.59 -2.13
CA ASP A 157 17.95 -10.19 -3.39
C ASP A 157 16.44 -10.39 -3.34
N PHE A 158 15.70 -9.54 -4.03
CA PHE A 158 14.25 -9.62 -4.12
C PHE A 158 13.74 -9.32 -5.53
N SER A 159 12.53 -9.83 -5.81
CA SER A 159 11.75 -9.52 -7.00
C SER A 159 10.27 -9.42 -6.62
N ILE A 160 9.66 -8.28 -6.91
CA ILE A 160 8.24 -8.00 -6.69
C ILE A 160 7.61 -7.71 -8.04
N LYS A 161 6.60 -8.48 -8.43
CA LYS A 161 5.75 -8.17 -9.57
C LYS A 161 4.35 -7.88 -9.06
N VAL A 162 3.82 -6.70 -9.37
CA VAL A 162 2.49 -6.29 -8.92
C VAL A 162 1.75 -5.55 -10.02
N THR A 163 0.46 -5.81 -10.18
CA THR A 163 -0.39 -5.07 -11.13
C THR A 163 -1.31 -4.14 -10.37
N CYS A 164 -1.09 -2.83 -10.45
CA CYS A 164 -1.92 -1.84 -9.77
C CYS A 164 -3.05 -1.38 -10.70
N GLY A 165 -4.23 -1.99 -10.54
CA GLY A 165 -5.42 -1.88 -11.41
C GLY A 165 -6.33 -0.71 -11.12
#